data_AF-A0ABD0RCE1-F1
#
_entry.id   AF-A0ABD0RCE1-F1
#
_cell.length_a   1.000
_cell.length_b   1.000
_cell.length_c   1.000
_cell.angle_alpha   90.00
_cell.angle_beta   90.00
_cell.angle_gamma   90.00
#
_symmetry.space_group_name_H-M   'P 1'
#
loop_
_entity.id
_entity.type
_entity.pdbx_description
1 polymer ?
#
loop_
_entity_poly.entity_id
_entity_poly.type
_entity_poly.pdbx_seq_one_letter_code
_entity_poly.pdbx_strand_id
1 'polypeptide(L)'
;MLTNSITVRLENMSQERFLSPLLSLFAEGVAAVLSTTREGVFIFNVQNDTDVSGNILNVTFSALLPGGAPDRYFPSEELQEQIYLNRTLLQKISSQSVLPFDDNICLREPCENYMKCVSVLKFDSSPPFIASDTVLFRPIHPINGLRCRCPAGFTGDYCETEIDLCYSGPCRNNGRCRSREGG
;
A
#
# COMPACT_ATOMS: atom_id res chain seq x y z
N MET A 1 10.79 8.99 -19.20
CA MET A 1 11.50 9.03 -17.90
C MET A 1 10.54 9.33 -16.75
N LEU A 2 10.06 10.57 -16.55
CA LEU A 2 9.24 10.96 -15.38
C LEU A 2 7.85 10.33 -15.30
N THR A 3 7.24 9.93 -16.42
CA THR A 3 5.94 9.23 -16.45
C THR A 3 6.06 7.76 -16.07
N ASN A 4 7.27 7.21 -16.17
CA ASN A 4 7.58 5.78 -16.06
C ASN A 4 8.46 5.56 -14.81
N SER A 5 8.03 6.14 -13.70
CA SER A 5 8.77 6.17 -12.46
C SER A 5 7.90 5.73 -11.30
N ILE A 6 8.56 5.18 -10.29
CA ILE A 6 7.94 4.76 -9.04
C ILE A 6 8.67 5.42 -7.87
N THR A 7 7.98 5.51 -6.73
CA THR A 7 8.58 5.94 -5.46
C THR A 7 8.64 4.75 -4.52
N VAL A 8 9.84 4.39 -4.07
CA VAL A 8 10.03 3.40 -3.00
C VAL A 8 10.24 4.11 -1.67
N ARG A 9 9.74 3.49 -0.59
CA ARG A 9 9.94 3.96 0.79
C ARG A 9 11.02 3.10 1.43
N LEU A 10 12.10 3.71 1.91
CA LEU A 10 13.22 3.01 2.55
C LEU A 10 13.12 3.13 4.07
N GLU A 11 13.13 2.00 4.77
CA GLU A 11 13.06 1.94 6.23
C GLU A 11 14.41 2.27 6.89
N ASN A 12 14.36 2.99 8.00
CA ASN A 12 15.52 3.37 8.81
C ASN A 12 16.61 4.09 7.99
N MET A 13 16.17 4.98 7.10
CA MET A 13 17.01 5.66 6.13
C MET A 13 16.88 7.17 6.25
N SER A 14 18.00 7.88 6.06
CA SER A 14 18.05 9.34 5.94
C SER A 14 18.67 9.73 4.60
N GLN A 15 18.37 10.94 4.16
CA GLN A 15 18.89 11.47 2.90
C GLN A 15 20.43 11.46 2.85
N GLU A 16 21.11 11.82 3.93
CA GLU A 16 22.58 11.88 3.99
C GLU A 16 23.20 10.49 3.85
N ARG A 17 22.69 9.51 4.61
CA ARG A 17 23.17 8.12 4.55
C ARG A 17 22.91 7.47 3.20
N PHE A 18 21.77 7.81 2.59
CA PHE A 18 21.44 7.31 1.26
C PHE A 18 22.36 7.90 0.19
N LEU A 19 22.47 9.22 0.12
CA LEU A 19 23.25 9.89 -0.93
C LEU A 19 24.75 9.57 -0.86
N SER A 20 25.28 9.32 0.34
CA SER A 20 26.65 8.84 0.53
C SER A 20 26.74 7.99 1.80
N PRO A 21 27.04 6.67 1.72
CA PRO A 21 27.63 5.93 0.60
C PRO A 21 26.68 5.01 -0.19
N LEU A 22 25.38 4.98 0.14
CA LEU A 22 24.50 3.87 -0.26
C LEU A 22 23.86 4.01 -1.66
N LEU A 23 23.93 5.19 -2.26
CA LEU A 23 23.29 5.50 -3.55
C LEU A 23 23.75 4.54 -4.66
N SER A 24 25.05 4.24 -4.73
CA SER A 24 25.60 3.33 -5.73
C SER A 24 25.13 1.90 -5.51
N LEU A 25 25.07 1.44 -4.26
CA LEU A 25 24.60 0.11 -3.90
C LEU A 25 23.11 -0.07 -4.19
N PHE A 26 22.31 0.99 -3.96
CA PHE A 26 20.91 1.00 -4.35
C PHE A 26 20.73 0.91 -5.86
N ALA A 27 21.46 1.72 -6.64
CA ALA A 27 21.41 1.67 -8.10
C ALA A 27 21.85 0.30 -8.64
N GLU A 28 22.89 -0.32 -8.06
CA GLU A 28 23.34 -1.67 -8.39
C GLU A 28 22.31 -2.75 -8.03
N GLY A 29 21.67 -2.63 -6.87
CA GLY A 29 20.58 -3.52 -6.46
C GLY A 29 19.39 -3.45 -7.41
N VAL A 30 18.96 -2.24 -7.79
CA VAL A 30 17.89 -2.03 -8.77
C VAL A 30 18.28 -2.58 -10.14
N ALA A 31 19.51 -2.33 -10.59
CA ALA A 31 20.02 -2.83 -11.86
C ALA A 31 20.01 -4.37 -11.91
N ALA A 32 20.43 -5.02 -10.82
CA ALA A 32 20.42 -6.47 -10.70
C ALA A 32 19.00 -7.06 -10.71
N VAL A 33 18.04 -6.43 -10.02
CA VAL A 33 16.63 -6.86 -10.03
C VAL A 33 16.02 -6.76 -11.43
N LEU A 34 16.27 -5.66 -12.13
CA LEU A 34 15.63 -5.37 -13.41
C LEU A 34 16.40 -5.91 -14.62
N SER A 35 17.50 -6.64 -14.39
CA SER A 35 18.41 -7.10 -15.45
C SER A 35 18.82 -5.97 -16.42
N THR A 36 19.09 -4.78 -15.86
CA THR A 36 19.52 -3.58 -16.59
C THR A 36 20.91 -3.14 -16.12
N THR A 37 21.48 -2.11 -16.74
CA THR A 37 22.78 -1.57 -16.31
C THR A 37 22.59 -0.54 -15.19
N ARG A 38 23.63 -0.30 -14.39
CA ARG A 38 23.63 0.74 -13.35
C ARG A 38 23.33 2.11 -13.94
N GLU A 39 23.86 2.40 -15.13
CA GLU A 39 23.65 3.65 -15.88
C GLU A 39 22.22 3.76 -16.43
N GLY A 40 21.51 2.64 -16.51
CA GLY A 40 20.10 2.60 -16.90
C GLY A 40 19.13 2.93 -15.78
N VAL A 41 19.60 3.13 -14.54
CA VAL A 41 18.78 3.50 -13.38
C VAL A 41 18.92 4.99 -13.10
N PHE A 42 17.83 5.73 -13.24
CA PHE A 42 17.77 7.18 -13.07
C PHE A 42 17.01 7.52 -11.81
N ILE A 43 17.73 7.94 -10.78
CA ILE A 43 17.19 8.46 -9.51
C ILE A 43 17.09 9.97 -9.63
N PHE A 44 15.92 10.55 -9.38
CA PHE A 44 15.70 11.98 -9.58
C PHE A 44 14.97 12.67 -8.43
N ASN A 45 14.43 11.93 -7.45
CA ASN A 45 13.91 12.50 -6.21
C ASN A 45 14.34 11.66 -5.01
N VAL A 46 14.83 12.33 -3.97
CA VAL A 46 15.24 11.73 -2.70
C VAL A 46 14.80 12.68 -1.59
N GLN A 47 13.78 12.31 -0.83
CA GLN A 47 13.18 13.17 0.19
C GLN A 47 12.78 12.37 1.43
N ASN A 48 13.04 12.92 2.61
CA ASN A 48 12.56 12.32 3.86
C ASN A 48 11.03 12.41 3.91
N ASP A 49 10.40 11.34 4.40
CA ASP A 49 8.96 11.28 4.62
C ASP A 49 8.64 11.94 5.98
N THR A 50 8.11 13.16 5.94
CA THR A 50 7.78 13.95 7.16
C THR A 50 6.43 13.58 7.76
N ASP A 51 5.62 12.80 7.06
CA ASP A 51 4.24 12.51 7.44
C ASP A 51 4.12 11.27 8.34
N VAL A 52 5.26 10.65 8.68
CA VAL A 52 5.35 9.42 9.48
C VAL A 52 6.29 9.57 10.67
N SER A 53 5.93 8.96 11.80
CA SER A 53 6.79 8.87 12.98
C SER A 53 7.87 7.79 12.77
N GLY A 54 8.91 8.12 11.99
CA GLY A 54 10.03 7.22 11.73
C GLY A 54 11.02 7.78 10.71
N ASN A 55 12.21 7.16 10.62
CA ASN A 55 13.22 7.51 9.63
C ASN A 55 12.90 6.80 8.30
N ILE A 56 12.00 7.39 7.52
CA ILE A 56 11.62 6.86 6.20
C ILE A 56 12.11 7.81 5.11
N LEU A 57 12.76 7.26 4.09
CA LEU A 57 13.23 8.01 2.92
C LEU A 57 12.49 7.57 1.66
N ASN A 58 11.88 8.53 0.97
CA ASN A 58 11.24 8.34 -0.31
C ASN A 58 12.25 8.55 -1.43
N VAL A 59 12.42 7.52 -2.27
CA VAL A 59 13.32 7.55 -3.43
C VAL A 59 12.51 7.29 -4.68
N THR A 60 12.49 8.26 -5.60
CA THR A 60 11.82 8.13 -6.89
C THR A 60 12.84 7.89 -7.99
N PHE A 61 12.59 6.84 -8.78
CA PHE A 61 13.48 6.46 -9.87
C PHE A 61 12.71 5.88 -11.06
N SER A 62 13.40 5.84 -12.20
CA SER A 62 12.99 5.16 -13.43
C SER A 62 14.12 4.29 -13.93
N ALA A 63 13.82 3.25 -14.69
CA ALA A 63 14.83 2.33 -15.21
C ALA A 63 14.60 2.03 -16.70
N LEU A 64 15.69 1.85 -17.46
CA LEU A 64 15.64 1.40 -18.85
C LEU A 64 15.39 -0.10 -18.95
N LEU A 65 14.64 -0.49 -19.97
CA LEU A 65 14.39 -1.89 -20.32
C LEU A 65 15.71 -2.62 -20.67
N PRO A 66 15.78 -3.95 -20.43
CA PRO A 66 16.93 -4.77 -20.80
C PRO A 66 17.20 -4.66 -22.30
N GLY A 67 18.46 -4.44 -22.67
CA GLY A 67 18.87 -4.18 -24.05
C GLY A 67 19.24 -2.72 -24.35
N GLY A 68 19.11 -1.81 -23.38
CA GLY A 68 19.79 -0.51 -23.39
C GLY A 68 19.38 0.45 -24.51
N ALA A 69 18.22 0.23 -25.12
CA ALA A 69 17.71 1.14 -26.14
C ALA A 69 17.40 2.50 -25.49
N PRO A 70 17.92 3.61 -26.03
CA PRO A 70 17.61 4.94 -25.51
C PRO A 70 16.11 5.18 -25.53
N ASP A 71 15.59 5.83 -24.48
CA ASP A 71 14.19 6.19 -24.26
C ASP A 71 13.18 5.06 -24.01
N ARG A 72 13.61 3.80 -23.91
CA ARG A 72 12.74 2.68 -23.54
C ARG A 72 12.82 2.39 -22.03
N TYR A 73 11.86 2.93 -21.28
CA TYR A 73 11.75 2.75 -19.84
C TYR A 73 10.74 1.65 -19.47
N PHE A 74 10.97 0.98 -18.34
CA PHE A 74 9.97 0.11 -17.72
C PHE A 74 8.68 0.90 -17.43
N PRO A 75 7.48 0.38 -17.76
CA PRO A 75 6.22 0.95 -17.28
C PRO A 75 6.18 0.96 -15.74
N SER A 76 5.53 1.97 -15.15
CA SER A 76 5.51 2.13 -13.68
C SER A 76 4.91 0.92 -12.95
N GLU A 77 3.90 0.27 -13.52
CA GLU A 77 3.26 -0.93 -12.95
C GLU A 77 4.24 -2.13 -12.91
N GLU A 78 4.89 -2.42 -14.05
CA GLU A 78 5.87 -3.50 -14.16
C GLU A 78 7.12 -3.22 -13.31
N LEU A 79 7.58 -1.97 -13.27
CA LEU A 79 8.70 -1.54 -12.44
C LEU A 79 8.41 -1.76 -10.95
N GLN A 80 7.19 -1.41 -10.52
CA GLN A 80 6.75 -1.63 -9.14
C GLN A 80 6.67 -3.12 -8.81
N GLU A 81 6.09 -3.94 -9.69
CA GLU A 81 5.96 -5.39 -9.50
C GLU A 81 7.33 -6.08 -9.38
N GLN A 82 8.27 -5.79 -10.29
CA GLN A 82 9.59 -6.41 -10.28
C GLN A 82 10.40 -6.09 -9.02
N ILE A 83 10.33 -4.83 -8.56
CA ILE A 83 10.99 -4.39 -7.33
C ILE A 83 10.34 -5.01 -6.10
N TYR A 84 9.01 -5.15 -6.10
CA TYR A 84 8.28 -5.80 -5.02
C TYR A 84 8.62 -7.30 -4.90
N LEU A 85 8.58 -8.04 -6.02
CA LEU A 85 8.86 -9.49 -6.03
C LEU A 85 10.30 -9.82 -5.62
N ASN A 86 11.26 -8.95 -5.97
CA ASN A 86 12.68 -9.17 -5.72
C ASN A 86 13.24 -8.31 -4.57
N ARG A 87 12.38 -7.87 -3.64
CA ARG A 87 12.77 -6.99 -2.54
C ARG A 87 13.88 -7.56 -1.65
N THR A 88 13.88 -8.88 -1.43
CA THR A 88 14.92 -9.59 -0.68
C THR A 88 16.26 -9.59 -1.39
N LEU A 89 16.28 -9.71 -2.73
CA LEU A 89 17.49 -9.59 -3.53
C LEU A 89 18.04 -8.17 -3.47
N LEU A 90 17.18 -7.17 -3.64
CA LEU A 90 17.57 -5.76 -3.53
C LEU A 90 18.13 -5.46 -2.14
N GLN A 91 17.49 -5.92 -1.07
CA GLN A 91 17.97 -5.73 0.30
C GLN A 91 19.33 -6.41 0.53
N LYS A 92 19.54 -7.60 -0.04
CA LYS A 92 20.79 -8.34 0.08
C LYS A 92 21.96 -7.63 -0.61
N ILE A 93 21.73 -7.02 -1.77
CA ILE A 93 22.78 -6.32 -2.54
C ILE A 93 23.02 -4.94 -1.96
N SER A 94 21.94 -4.22 -1.73
CA SER A 94 22.00 -2.78 -1.45
C SER A 94 22.18 -2.51 0.05
N SER A 95 21.77 -3.42 0.93
CA SER A 95 21.58 -3.20 2.38
C SER A 95 20.48 -2.19 2.72
N GLN A 96 19.59 -1.87 1.78
CA GLN A 96 18.39 -1.04 2.03
C GLN A 96 17.15 -1.92 2.15
N SER A 97 16.37 -1.73 3.22
CA SER A 97 15.06 -2.34 3.37
C SER A 97 14.03 -1.45 2.68
N VAL A 98 13.55 -1.89 1.51
CA VAL A 98 12.39 -1.27 0.86
C VAL A 98 11.15 -1.72 1.62
N LEU A 99 10.37 -0.78 2.14
CA LEU A 99 9.07 -1.08 2.71
C LEU A 99 8.16 -1.60 1.58
N PRO A 100 7.18 -2.47 1.90
CA PRO A 100 6.11 -2.77 0.95
C PRO A 100 5.55 -1.46 0.41
N PHE A 101 5.43 -1.34 -0.92
CA PHE A 101 4.61 -0.28 -1.51
C PHE A 101 3.27 -0.37 -0.83
N ASP A 102 2.79 0.71 -0.18
CA ASP A 102 1.58 0.72 0.66
C ASP A 102 0.56 -0.23 0.04
N ASP A 103 0.56 -1.45 0.60
CA ASP A 103 0.01 -2.58 -0.11
C ASP A 103 -1.44 -2.24 -0.31
N ASN A 104 -1.98 -2.54 -1.49
CA ASN A 104 -3.41 -2.59 -1.67
C ASN A 104 -3.97 -3.30 -0.44
N ILE A 105 -4.62 -2.54 0.45
CA ILE A 105 -4.89 -2.94 1.82
C ILE A 105 -5.62 -4.30 1.88
N CYS A 106 -6.31 -4.61 0.79
CA CYS A 106 -6.94 -5.88 0.46
C CYS A 106 -6.05 -7.12 0.34
N LEU A 107 -4.74 -6.96 0.13
CA LEU A 107 -3.76 -8.06 0.09
C LEU A 107 -3.26 -8.42 1.48
N ARG A 108 -3.14 -7.41 2.37
CA ARG A 108 -2.71 -7.58 3.75
C ARG A 108 -3.86 -7.96 4.67
N GLU A 109 -5.03 -7.36 4.44
CA GLU A 109 -6.26 -7.55 5.20
C GLU A 109 -7.36 -8.06 4.25
N PRO A 110 -7.30 -9.35 3.86
CA PRO A 110 -8.30 -9.92 2.96
C PRO A 110 -9.66 -9.98 3.64
N CYS A 111 -10.72 -9.73 2.87
CA CYS A 111 -12.08 -10.01 3.31
C CYS A 111 -12.29 -11.52 3.49
N GLU A 112 -13.08 -11.91 4.47
CA GLU A 112 -13.47 -13.30 4.65
C GLU A 112 -14.57 -13.72 3.64
N ASN A 113 -14.88 -15.02 3.61
CA ASN A 113 -15.99 -15.57 2.81
C ASN A 113 -15.89 -15.27 1.29
N TYR A 114 -14.66 -15.26 0.75
CA TYR A 114 -14.34 -15.12 -0.69
C TYR A 114 -14.75 -13.79 -1.33
N MET A 115 -14.77 -12.70 -0.57
CA MET A 115 -15.34 -11.44 -1.05
C MET A 115 -14.36 -10.47 -1.71
N LYS A 116 -14.96 -9.57 -2.50
CA LYS A 116 -14.25 -8.48 -3.18
C LYS A 116 -13.94 -7.37 -2.17
N CYS A 117 -12.67 -7.30 -1.79
CA CYS A 117 -12.13 -6.14 -1.09
C CYS A 117 -11.97 -4.95 -2.05
N VAL A 118 -12.27 -3.75 -1.54
CA VAL A 118 -12.09 -2.49 -2.26
C VAL A 118 -11.32 -1.54 -1.36
N SER A 119 -10.22 -0.99 -1.87
CA SER A 119 -9.49 0.10 -1.20
C SER A 119 -10.32 1.39 -1.27
N VAL A 120 -10.43 2.07 -0.13
CA VAL A 120 -11.22 3.31 0.02
C VAL A 120 -10.44 4.31 0.85
N LEU A 121 -10.67 5.61 0.61
CA LEU A 121 -10.22 6.65 1.53
C LEU A 121 -11.16 6.66 2.73
N LYS A 122 -10.62 6.42 3.93
CA LYS A 122 -11.31 6.62 5.20
C LYS A 122 -10.88 7.95 5.79
N PHE A 123 -11.69 8.47 6.70
CA PHE A 123 -11.36 9.67 7.45
C PHE A 123 -11.28 9.30 8.91
N ASP A 124 -10.13 9.57 9.53
CA ASP A 124 -9.99 9.30 10.95
C ASP A 124 -10.82 10.31 11.77
N SER A 125 -11.33 9.87 12.91
CA SER A 125 -12.06 10.74 13.85
C SER A 125 -11.21 11.10 15.06
N SER A 126 -9.97 10.63 15.11
CA SER A 126 -9.01 10.91 16.17
C SER A 126 -8.48 12.36 16.26
N PRO A 127 -8.55 13.24 15.24
CA PRO A 127 -7.78 14.46 15.31
C PRO A 127 -8.40 15.46 16.29
N PRO A 128 -7.57 16.17 17.06
CA PRO A 128 -8.05 17.15 18.02
C PRO A 128 -8.79 18.28 17.32
N PHE A 129 -9.80 18.82 17.99
CA PHE A 129 -10.49 20.01 17.51
C PHE A 129 -9.55 21.22 17.60
N ILE A 130 -9.49 22.00 16.53
CA ILE A 130 -8.91 23.34 16.54
C ILE A 130 -10.02 24.29 16.97
N ALA A 131 -9.91 24.81 18.19
CA ALA A 131 -10.90 25.70 18.78
C ALA A 131 -10.37 27.14 18.92
N SER A 132 -11.23 28.11 18.66
CA SER A 132 -11.09 29.53 18.95
C SER A 132 -12.43 30.05 19.49
N ASP A 133 -12.51 31.30 19.90
CA ASP A 133 -13.71 31.88 20.53
C ASP A 133 -14.97 31.83 19.65
N THR A 134 -14.79 31.72 18.32
CA THR A 134 -15.89 31.69 17.34
C THR A 134 -15.87 30.47 16.42
N VAL A 135 -14.83 29.62 16.51
CA VAL A 135 -14.62 28.52 15.57
C VAL A 135 -14.30 27.24 16.32
N LEU A 136 -15.06 26.20 16.03
CA LEU A 136 -14.72 24.83 16.38
C LEU A 136 -14.53 24.05 15.08
N PHE A 137 -13.28 23.82 14.70
CA PHE A 137 -12.94 23.10 13.48
C PHE A 137 -12.39 21.71 13.82
N ARG A 138 -12.90 20.68 13.15
CA ARG A 138 -12.34 19.32 13.22
C ARG A 138 -11.66 19.01 11.89
N PRO A 139 -10.32 19.01 11.84
CA PRO A 139 -9.62 18.64 10.61
C PRO A 139 -10.00 17.21 10.19
N ILE A 140 -10.20 17.01 8.90
CA ILE A 140 -10.47 15.71 8.32
C ILE A 140 -9.13 15.18 7.81
N HIS A 141 -8.58 14.12 8.40
CA HIS A 141 -7.37 13.48 7.87
C HIS A 141 -7.74 12.24 7.05
N PRO A 142 -7.48 12.25 5.74
CA PRO A 142 -7.65 11.06 4.92
C PRO A 142 -6.61 10.01 5.32
N ILE A 143 -7.06 8.80 5.57
CA ILE A 143 -6.24 7.62 5.79
C ILE A 143 -6.63 6.54 4.78
N ASN A 144 -5.68 5.71 4.40
CA ASN A 144 -5.96 4.55 3.56
C ASN A 144 -6.77 3.53 4.37
N GLY A 145 -7.85 3.02 3.79
CA GLY A 145 -8.70 2.02 4.42
C GLY A 145 -9.26 1.03 3.42
N LEU A 146 -9.91 -0.02 3.94
CA LEU A 146 -10.58 -1.03 3.12
C LEU A 146 -12.07 -1.07 3.41
N ARG A 147 -12.82 -1.55 2.44
CA ARG A 147 -14.22 -1.93 2.59
C ARG A 147 -14.46 -3.29 1.95
N CYS A 148 -14.96 -4.23 2.74
CA CYS A 148 -15.45 -5.50 2.24
C CYS A 148 -16.90 -5.37 1.77
N ARG A 149 -17.22 -5.96 0.61
CA ARG A 149 -18.60 -6.11 0.16
C ARG A 149 -19.07 -7.49 0.58
N CYS A 150 -19.91 -7.57 1.61
CA CYS A 150 -20.38 -8.85 2.14
C CYS A 150 -21.43 -9.50 1.24
N PRO A 151 -21.46 -10.84 1.16
CA PRO A 151 -22.52 -11.56 0.50
C PRO A 151 -23.81 -11.47 1.33
N ALA A 152 -24.93 -11.90 0.75
CA ALA A 152 -26.17 -12.01 1.50
C ALA A 152 -25.97 -12.94 2.72
N GLY A 153 -26.54 -12.53 3.86
CA GLY A 153 -26.44 -13.29 5.11
C GLY A 153 -25.13 -13.11 5.89
N PHE A 154 -24.23 -12.23 5.48
CA PHE A 154 -23.03 -11.89 6.25
C PHE A 154 -22.88 -10.37 6.43
N THR A 155 -22.23 -9.98 7.53
CA THR A 155 -21.98 -8.61 7.97
C THR A 155 -20.66 -8.53 8.73
N GLY A 156 -20.31 -7.33 9.20
CA GLY A 156 -19.00 -7.03 9.80
C GLY A 156 -18.09 -6.27 8.84
N ASP A 157 -16.99 -5.74 9.37
CA ASP A 157 -16.05 -4.95 8.57
C ASP A 157 -15.29 -5.83 7.55
N TYR A 158 -15.12 -7.12 7.88
CA TYR A 158 -14.45 -8.15 7.08
C TYR A 158 -15.39 -9.23 6.57
N CYS A 159 -16.70 -9.08 6.79
CA CYS A 159 -17.73 -10.08 6.48
C CYS A 159 -17.59 -11.38 7.31
N GLU A 160 -17.06 -11.25 8.52
CA GLU A 160 -16.78 -12.32 9.48
C GLU A 160 -18.02 -12.78 10.26
N THR A 161 -19.09 -11.98 10.27
CA THR A 161 -20.29 -12.24 11.08
C THR A 161 -21.43 -12.74 10.20
N GLU A 162 -22.00 -13.90 10.53
CA GLU A 162 -23.22 -14.38 9.88
C GLU A 162 -24.47 -13.67 10.45
N ILE A 163 -25.41 -13.32 9.57
CA ILE A 163 -26.65 -12.65 9.92
C ILE A 163 -27.68 -13.69 10.35
N ASP A 164 -28.12 -13.63 11.60
CA ASP A 164 -29.26 -14.42 12.07
C ASP A 164 -30.59 -13.82 11.59
N LEU A 165 -31.07 -14.30 10.44
CA LEU A 165 -32.37 -13.90 9.89
C LEU A 165 -33.55 -14.34 10.77
N CYS A 166 -33.36 -15.33 11.65
CA CYS A 166 -34.39 -15.81 12.56
C CYS A 166 -34.54 -14.94 13.81
N TYR A 167 -33.58 -14.06 14.11
CA TYR A 167 -33.56 -13.24 15.34
C TYR A 167 -34.88 -12.47 15.58
N SER A 168 -35.47 -11.92 14.51
CA SER A 168 -36.71 -11.14 14.59
C SER A 168 -38.00 -11.97 14.62
N GLY A 169 -37.90 -13.31 14.57
CA GLY A 169 -39.06 -14.20 14.48
C GLY A 169 -39.94 -13.95 13.25
N PRO A 170 -39.39 -13.94 12.02
CA PRO A 170 -40.14 -13.55 10.82
C PRO A 170 -41.21 -14.59 10.40
N CYS A 171 -41.09 -15.83 10.85
CA CYS A 171 -42.01 -16.91 10.48
C CYS A 171 -43.39 -16.75 11.15
N ARG A 172 -44.44 -16.61 10.34
CA ARG A 172 -45.83 -16.51 10.81
C ARG A 172 -46.46 -17.89 10.98
N ASN A 173 -47.67 -17.94 11.56
CA ASN A 173 -48.50 -19.14 11.70
C ASN A 173 -47.81 -20.31 12.43
N ASN A 174 -47.13 -20.04 13.54
CA ASN A 174 -46.34 -21.02 14.31
C ASN A 174 -45.24 -21.73 13.49
N GLY A 175 -44.77 -21.10 12.40
CA GLY A 175 -43.62 -21.58 11.65
C GLY A 175 -42.36 -21.56 12.51
N ARG A 176 -41.58 -22.65 12.49
CA ARG A 176 -40.30 -22.74 13.21
C ARG A 176 -39.17 -22.30 12.30
N CYS A 177 -38.54 -21.18 12.64
CA CYS A 177 -37.38 -20.69 11.91
C CYS A 177 -36.15 -21.60 12.14
N ARG A 178 -35.32 -21.75 11.11
CA ARG A 178 -34.05 -22.48 11.17
C ARG A 178 -33.02 -21.71 10.37
N SER A 179 -31.90 -21.36 11.00
CA SER A 179 -30.75 -20.76 10.32
C SER A 179 -30.09 -21.77 9.37
N ARG A 180 -29.54 -21.28 8.25
CA ARG A 180 -28.72 -22.03 7.30
C ARG A 180 -27.43 -21.26 7.07
N GLU A 181 -26.37 -21.95 6.65
CA GLU A 181 -25.11 -21.29 6.28
C GLU A 181 -25.37 -20.22 5.20
N GLY A 182 -25.01 -18.97 5.52
CA GLY A 182 -25.29 -17.79 4.71
C GLY A 182 -26.63 -17.12 4.97
N GLY A 183 -27.24 -17.35 6.14
CA GLY A 183 -28.50 -16.71 6.58
C GLY A 183 -29.76 -17.52 6.28
#